data_AF-A0A9P4QVB4-F1
#
_entry.id   AF-A0A9P4QVB4-F1
#
_cell.length_a   1.000
_cell.length_b   1.000
_cell.length_c   1.000
_cell.angle_alpha   90.00
_cell.angle_beta   90.00
_cell.angle_gamma   90.00
#
_symmetry.space_group_name_H-M   'P 1'
#
loop_
_entity.id
_entity.type
_entity.pdbx_description
1 polymer ?
#
loop_
_entity_poly.entity_id
_entity_poly.type
_entity_poly.pdbx_seq_one_letter_code
_entity_poly.pdbx_strand_id
1 'polypeptide(L)'
;MPHKLLIYQKGSKFEPHRDSEKSSGHIATLVVSLHSNHQGGSVHVSHAGQKKVFNTESASYNRFQWLAWYNDVLHEVKPLTFGTRMVLTYNILLIKPIRHVIFNNSELTSMKEELMHTFQQWSGKPQMLWYLLEHEYSHRSLSEKLLKCNDAIRLRALEAVCSALNFTLLFAQIEKSPSMRAKYSTLSYGL
;
A
#
# COMPACT_ATOMS: atom_id res chain seq x y z
N MET A 1 -15.69 13.64 -1.77
CA MET A 1 -15.39 15.01 -1.30
C MET A 1 -13.99 15.06 -0.72
N PRO A 2 -13.27 16.19 -0.80
CA PRO A 2 -12.00 16.35 -0.10
C PRO A 2 -12.21 16.20 1.40
N HIS A 3 -11.28 15.52 2.06
CA HIS A 3 -11.30 15.35 3.51
C HIS A 3 -10.64 16.53 4.22
N LYS A 4 -9.63 17.18 3.61
CA LYS A 4 -9.01 18.41 4.13
C LYS A 4 -8.61 19.37 3.01
N LEU A 5 -8.61 20.66 3.34
CA LEU A 5 -7.84 21.70 2.65
C LEU A 5 -6.67 22.07 3.57
N LEU A 6 -5.44 22.00 3.05
CA LEU A 6 -4.24 22.39 3.78
C LEU A 6 -3.60 23.60 3.09
N ILE A 7 -3.21 24.59 3.89
CA ILE A 7 -2.53 25.80 3.44
C ILE A 7 -1.15 25.81 4.09
N TYR A 8 -0.12 25.76 3.26
CA TYR A 8 1.28 25.76 3.69
C TYR A 8 1.90 27.12 3.37
N GLN A 9 2.60 27.69 4.34
CA GLN A 9 3.36 28.91 4.17
C GLN A 9 4.86 28.59 4.16
N LYS A 10 5.69 29.61 3.92
CA LYS A 10 7.15 29.50 4.02
C LYS A 10 7.55 28.84 5.34
N GLY A 11 8.43 27.85 5.28
CA GLY A 11 8.89 27.07 6.42
C GLY A 11 8.00 25.90 6.83
N SER A 12 6.72 25.85 6.38
CA SER A 12 5.84 24.71 6.65
C SER A 12 6.39 23.43 6.01
N LYS A 13 6.31 22.32 6.74
CA LYS A 13 6.80 20.98 6.35
C LYS A 13 5.93 19.88 6.95
N PHE A 14 6.12 18.65 6.49
CA PHE A 14 5.68 17.45 7.18
C PHE A 14 6.87 16.55 7.44
N GLU A 15 7.05 16.15 8.69
CA GLU A 15 8.05 15.15 9.06
C GLU A 15 7.71 13.79 8.42
N PRO A 16 8.68 12.87 8.30
CA PRO A 16 8.45 11.52 7.81
C PRO A 16 7.34 10.81 8.58
N HIS A 17 6.27 10.42 7.88
CA HIS A 17 5.15 9.68 8.46
C HIS A 17 4.46 8.79 7.42
N ARG A 18 3.58 7.92 7.91
CA ARG A 18 2.63 7.14 7.12
C ARG A 18 1.23 7.66 7.41
N ASP A 19 0.35 7.57 6.43
CA ASP A 19 -1.04 7.97 6.63
C ASP A 19 -1.77 6.92 7.47
N SER A 20 -2.52 7.39 8.47
CA SER A 20 -3.40 6.50 9.22
C SER A 20 -4.68 6.24 8.43
N GLU A 21 -5.14 4.99 8.44
CA GLU A 21 -6.47 4.64 7.95
C GLU A 21 -7.56 5.47 8.67
N LYS A 22 -8.40 6.17 7.90
CA LYS A 22 -9.45 7.05 8.46
C LYS A 22 -10.83 6.41 8.47
N SER A 23 -11.04 5.38 7.66
CA SER A 23 -12.30 4.65 7.53
C SER A 23 -12.04 3.28 6.90
N SER A 24 -13.01 2.37 6.98
CA SER A 24 -12.89 1.06 6.34
C SER A 24 -12.68 1.21 4.82
N GLY A 25 -11.74 0.43 4.28
CA GLY A 25 -11.35 0.50 2.88
C GLY A 25 -10.47 1.69 2.51
N HIS A 26 -10.03 2.54 3.44
CA HIS A 26 -9.06 3.60 3.13
C HIS A 26 -7.70 2.97 2.78
N ILE A 27 -7.31 3.01 1.51
CA ILE A 27 -6.08 2.37 1.04
C ILE A 27 -4.97 3.37 0.69
N ALA A 28 -5.32 4.60 0.33
CA ALA A 28 -4.38 5.58 -0.20
C ALA A 28 -4.89 7.02 -0.01
N THR A 29 -3.99 7.98 -0.09
CA THR A 29 -4.28 9.42 -0.10
C THR A 29 -4.03 9.98 -1.50
N LEU A 30 -4.94 10.82 -2.00
CA LEU A 30 -4.72 11.70 -3.16
C LEU A 30 -4.56 13.14 -2.66
N VAL A 31 -3.48 13.79 -3.07
CA VAL A 31 -3.20 15.20 -2.81
C VAL A 31 -3.25 15.95 -4.12
N VAL A 32 -4.15 16.93 -4.21
CA VAL A 32 -4.28 17.83 -5.37
C VAL A 32 -3.80 19.20 -4.97
N SER A 33 -2.67 19.64 -5.51
CA SER A 33 -2.20 21.02 -5.41
C SER A 33 -3.08 21.93 -6.26
N LEU A 34 -3.67 22.93 -5.60
CA LEU A 34 -4.46 23.98 -6.23
C LEU A 34 -3.54 25.04 -6.84
N HIS A 35 -4.16 25.97 -7.58
CA HIS A 35 -3.52 27.13 -8.18
C HIS A 35 -2.87 28.05 -7.13
N SER A 36 -1.63 27.74 -6.76
CA SER A 36 -0.89 28.46 -5.73
C SER A 36 0.59 28.53 -6.05
N ASN A 37 1.15 29.74 -6.06
CA ASN A 37 2.57 29.98 -6.35
C ASN A 37 3.44 29.69 -5.12
N HIS A 38 4.42 28.81 -5.29
CA HIS A 38 5.35 28.43 -4.22
C HIS A 38 6.65 27.81 -4.75
N GLN A 39 7.69 27.89 -3.92
CA GLN A 39 8.97 27.18 -4.10
C GLN A 39 9.27 26.27 -2.89
N GLY A 40 10.11 25.26 -3.07
CA GLY A 40 10.30 24.19 -2.09
C GLY A 40 9.09 23.26 -2.04
N GLY A 41 8.85 22.59 -0.90
CA GLY A 41 7.69 21.71 -0.76
C GLY A 41 7.79 20.37 -1.48
N SER A 42 9.00 19.93 -1.88
CA SER A 42 9.19 18.62 -2.52
C SER A 42 8.69 17.49 -1.61
N VAL A 43 8.02 16.51 -2.22
CA VAL A 43 7.51 15.33 -1.52
C VAL A 43 8.48 14.19 -1.71
N HIS A 44 8.99 13.65 -0.61
CA HIS A 44 9.90 12.51 -0.62
C HIS A 44 9.11 11.30 -0.15
N VAL A 45 9.18 10.21 -0.89
CA VAL A 45 8.48 8.97 -0.57
C VAL A 45 9.44 7.79 -0.52
N SER A 46 9.14 6.83 0.35
CA SER A 46 9.87 5.58 0.50
C SER A 46 8.91 4.41 0.68
N HIS A 47 9.06 3.37 -0.14
CA HIS A 47 8.22 2.16 -0.10
C HIS A 47 9.00 0.96 -0.64
N ALA A 48 8.92 -0.20 0.02
CA ALA A 48 9.59 -1.45 -0.37
C ALA A 48 11.08 -1.26 -0.73
N GLY A 49 11.81 -0.49 0.09
CA GLY A 49 13.24 -0.19 -0.13
C GLY A 49 13.54 0.84 -1.23
N GLN A 50 12.55 1.27 -2.01
CA GLN A 50 12.69 2.28 -3.05
C GLN A 50 12.39 3.67 -2.51
N LYS A 51 13.11 4.69 -3.04
CA LYS A 51 12.89 6.10 -2.70
C LYS A 51 12.65 6.91 -3.96
N LYS A 52 11.74 7.89 -3.88
CA LYS A 52 11.45 8.82 -4.98
C LYS A 52 11.19 10.21 -4.45
N VAL A 53 11.60 11.21 -5.22
CA VAL A 53 11.36 12.63 -4.91
C VAL A 53 10.48 13.22 -5.99
N PHE A 54 9.44 13.93 -5.59
CA PHE A 54 8.54 14.66 -6.46
C PHE A 54 8.66 16.16 -6.20
N ASN A 55 9.13 16.91 -7.19
CA ASN A 55 9.11 18.36 -7.10
C ASN A 55 7.67 18.86 -7.32
N THR A 56 7.18 19.68 -6.39
CA THR A 56 5.83 20.26 -6.45
C THR A 56 5.82 21.76 -6.67
N GLU A 57 6.99 22.36 -6.86
CA GLU A 57 7.12 23.78 -7.15
C GLU A 57 6.24 24.20 -8.33
N SER A 58 5.58 25.34 -8.17
CA SER A 58 4.72 25.89 -9.20
C SER A 58 4.87 27.40 -9.22
N ALA A 59 5.38 27.92 -10.35
CA ALA A 59 5.50 29.35 -10.61
C ALA A 59 4.24 29.96 -11.27
N SER A 60 3.22 29.15 -11.56
CA SER A 60 2.02 29.57 -12.31
C SER A 60 0.74 29.16 -11.60
N TYR A 61 -0.23 30.06 -11.53
CA TYR A 61 -1.56 29.79 -10.98
C TYR A 61 -2.49 29.00 -11.92
N ASN A 62 -1.99 28.39 -13.00
CA ASN A 62 -2.83 27.81 -14.05
C ASN A 62 -2.63 26.29 -14.23
N ARG A 63 -1.90 25.62 -13.32
CA ARG A 63 -1.65 24.18 -13.40
C ARG A 63 -2.02 23.50 -12.10
N PHE A 64 -2.87 22.48 -12.20
CA PHE A 64 -3.06 21.50 -11.14
C PHE A 64 -1.93 20.48 -11.18
N GLN A 65 -1.40 20.16 -10.01
CA GLN A 65 -0.51 19.01 -9.82
C GLN A 65 -1.18 18.08 -8.83
N TRP A 66 -0.95 16.79 -8.97
CA TRP A 66 -1.47 15.83 -8.03
C TRP A 66 -0.47 14.71 -7.77
N LEU A 67 -0.58 14.14 -6.58
CA LEU A 67 0.21 13.02 -6.11
C LEU A 67 -0.74 12.06 -5.41
N ALA A 68 -0.53 10.77 -5.57
CA ALA A 68 -1.25 9.76 -4.80
C ALA A 68 -0.28 8.70 -4.30
N TRP A 69 -0.54 8.18 -3.11
CA TRP A 69 0.29 7.14 -2.49
C TRP A 69 -0.56 6.28 -1.55
N TYR A 70 -0.18 5.00 -1.38
CA TYR A 70 -0.80 4.11 -0.40
C TYR A 70 -0.50 4.54 1.03
N ASN A 71 -1.38 4.18 1.97
CA ASN A 71 -1.28 4.62 3.36
C ASN A 71 0.01 4.17 4.06
N ASP A 72 0.57 3.05 3.63
CA ASP A 72 1.81 2.47 4.13
C ASP A 72 3.09 3.04 3.48
N VAL A 73 2.95 3.95 2.52
CA VAL A 73 4.09 4.71 1.98
C VAL A 73 4.58 5.72 3.01
N LEU A 74 5.85 5.58 3.42
CA LEU A 74 6.51 6.59 4.24
C LEU A 74 6.75 7.82 3.38
N HIS A 75 6.26 8.98 3.82
CA HIS A 75 6.41 10.22 3.07
C HIS A 75 6.69 11.41 3.98
N GLU A 76 7.36 12.42 3.41
CA GLU A 76 7.62 13.71 4.03
C GLU A 76 7.47 14.84 3.02
N VAL A 77 7.23 16.05 3.52
CA VAL A 77 7.19 17.27 2.69
C VAL A 77 8.28 18.20 3.18
N LYS A 78 9.26 18.50 2.32
CA LYS A 78 10.33 19.43 2.66
C LYS A 78 9.79 20.87 2.81
N PRO A 79 10.48 21.74 3.57
CA PRO A 79 10.01 23.09 3.80
C PRO A 79 9.72 23.86 2.50
N LEU A 80 8.66 24.67 2.52
CA LEU A 80 8.49 25.71 1.49
C LEU A 80 9.54 26.80 1.71
N THR A 81 10.21 27.21 0.64
CA THR A 81 11.19 28.29 0.67
C THR A 81 10.57 29.65 0.31
N PHE A 82 9.46 29.63 -0.44
CA PHE A 82 8.73 30.82 -0.87
C PHE A 82 7.24 30.54 -1.10
N GLY A 83 6.41 31.57 -0.96
CA GLY A 83 5.01 31.56 -1.38
C GLY A 83 4.07 30.80 -0.45
N THR A 84 2.97 30.31 -1.02
CA THR A 84 1.96 29.54 -0.31
C THR A 84 1.52 28.38 -1.19
N ARG A 85 1.47 27.18 -0.62
CA ARG A 85 0.95 25.98 -1.29
C ARG A 85 -0.41 25.63 -0.71
N MET A 86 -1.42 25.52 -1.56
CA MET A 86 -2.76 25.10 -1.18
C MET A 86 -3.02 23.71 -1.76
N VAL A 87 -3.44 22.75 -0.93
CA VAL A 87 -3.75 21.39 -1.40
C VAL A 87 -5.05 20.87 -0.82
N LEU A 88 -5.80 20.15 -1.65
CA LEU A 88 -6.90 19.31 -1.21
C LEU A 88 -6.41 17.89 -1.02
N THR A 89 -6.75 17.27 0.11
CA THR A 89 -6.48 15.86 0.35
C THR A 89 -7.75 15.05 0.31
N TYR A 90 -7.69 13.88 -0.33
CA TYR A 90 -8.79 12.95 -0.51
C TYR A 90 -8.35 11.58 -0.02
N ASN A 91 -9.24 10.90 0.68
CA ASN A 91 -9.08 9.50 1.02
C ASN A 91 -9.54 8.66 -0.18
N ILE A 92 -8.69 7.78 -0.69
CA ILE A 92 -9.04 6.79 -1.71
C ILE A 92 -9.55 5.54 -0.99
N LEU A 93 -10.80 5.19 -1.27
CA LEU A 93 -11.48 4.05 -0.65
C LEU A 93 -11.63 2.90 -1.65
N LEU A 94 -11.27 1.70 -1.20
CA LEU A 94 -11.60 0.45 -1.86
C LEU A 94 -13.00 0.01 -1.42
N ILE A 95 -14.01 0.29 -2.25
CA ILE A 95 -15.42 0.04 -1.95
C ILE A 95 -15.84 -1.40 -2.28
N LYS A 96 -15.13 -2.04 -3.21
CA LYS A 96 -15.34 -3.45 -3.58
C LYS A 96 -14.00 -4.17 -3.59
N PRO A 97 -13.98 -5.47 -3.25
CA PRO A 97 -12.79 -6.28 -3.40
C PRO A 97 -12.21 -6.14 -4.80
N ILE A 98 -10.88 -6.19 -4.92
CA ILE A 98 -10.17 -6.38 -6.19
C ILE A 98 -10.41 -7.83 -6.68
N ARG A 99 -11.68 -8.21 -6.86
CA ARG A 99 -12.12 -9.45 -7.50
C ARG A 99 -12.34 -9.24 -9.00
N HIS A 100 -12.41 -7.99 -9.45
CA HIS A 100 -12.77 -7.60 -10.81
C HIS A 100 -11.72 -6.75 -11.52
N VAL A 101 -10.51 -6.59 -10.97
CA VAL A 101 -9.42 -6.13 -11.84
C VAL A 101 -9.27 -7.21 -12.90
N ILE A 102 -9.42 -6.80 -14.15
CA ILE A 102 -9.27 -7.63 -15.34
C ILE A 102 -7.84 -8.15 -15.29
N PHE A 103 -7.65 -9.31 -14.68
CA PHE A 103 -6.40 -10.01 -14.75
C PHE A 103 -6.26 -10.48 -16.18
N ASN A 104 -5.06 -10.34 -16.73
CA ASN A 104 -4.72 -11.17 -17.85
C ASN A 104 -4.70 -12.61 -17.31
N ASN A 105 -5.66 -13.44 -17.72
CA ASN A 105 -5.76 -14.83 -17.26
C ASN A 105 -4.43 -15.59 -17.47
N SER A 106 -3.60 -15.18 -18.44
CA SER A 106 -2.29 -15.78 -18.66
C SER A 106 -1.34 -15.56 -17.47
N GLU A 107 -1.29 -14.36 -16.89
CA GLU A 107 -0.37 -14.04 -15.78
C GLU A 107 -0.71 -14.85 -14.52
N LEU A 108 -2.00 -14.96 -14.19
CA LEU A 108 -2.45 -15.79 -13.07
C LEU A 108 -2.15 -17.26 -13.32
N THR A 109 -2.34 -17.73 -14.56
CA THR A 109 -2.03 -19.11 -14.95
C THR A 109 -0.55 -19.40 -14.80
N SER A 110 0.32 -18.54 -15.34
CA SER A 110 1.77 -18.70 -15.22
C SER A 110 2.24 -18.68 -13.77
N MET A 111 1.72 -17.76 -12.94
CA MET A 111 2.07 -17.70 -11.51
C MET A 111 1.62 -18.95 -10.75
N LYS A 112 0.43 -19.47 -11.07
CA LYS A 112 -0.07 -20.73 -10.51
C LYS A 112 0.82 -21.90 -10.90
N GLU A 113 1.20 -22.02 -12.16
CA GLU A 113 2.06 -23.09 -12.67
C GLU A 113 3.44 -23.06 -12.01
N GLU A 114 4.04 -21.88 -11.92
CA GLU A 114 5.33 -21.69 -11.26
C GLU A 114 5.28 -22.09 -9.78
N LEU A 115 4.29 -21.59 -9.04
CA LEU A 115 4.09 -21.97 -7.64
C LEU A 115 3.86 -23.47 -7.50
N MET A 116 2.97 -24.07 -8.30
CA MET A 116 2.70 -25.51 -8.27
C MET A 116 3.99 -26.32 -8.47
N HIS A 117 4.79 -25.95 -9.47
CA HIS A 117 6.07 -26.60 -9.74
C HIS A 117 7.04 -26.47 -8.56
N THR A 118 7.18 -25.27 -7.99
CA THR A 118 8.02 -25.04 -6.80
C THR A 118 7.59 -25.93 -5.63
N PHE A 119 6.28 -26.02 -5.35
CA PHE A 119 5.75 -26.83 -4.26
C PHE A 119 5.98 -28.34 -4.49
N GLN A 120 5.83 -28.82 -5.73
CA GLN A 120 6.07 -30.22 -6.08
C GLN A 120 7.53 -30.64 -5.94
N GLN A 121 8.46 -29.73 -6.27
CA GLN A 121 9.91 -29.97 -6.15
C GLN A 121 10.44 -29.77 -4.72
N TRP A 122 9.62 -29.26 -3.79
CA TRP A 122 10.07 -28.93 -2.44
C TRP A 122 10.33 -30.20 -1.61
N SER A 123 11.61 -30.51 -1.41
CA SER A 123 12.04 -31.59 -0.52
C SER A 123 11.72 -31.30 0.94
N GLY A 124 11.07 -32.25 1.63
CA GLY A 124 10.88 -32.21 3.09
C GLY A 124 9.46 -31.92 3.59
N LYS A 125 8.49 -31.64 2.70
CA LYS A 125 7.06 -31.46 3.01
C LYS A 125 6.82 -30.56 4.25
N PRO A 126 7.07 -29.25 4.12
CA PRO A 126 6.95 -28.32 5.25
C PRO A 126 5.52 -28.33 5.83
N GLN A 127 5.41 -28.34 7.16
CA GLN A 127 4.11 -28.24 7.84
C GLN A 127 3.50 -26.83 7.75
N MET A 128 4.34 -25.80 7.57
CA MET A 128 3.92 -24.40 7.52
C MET A 128 4.87 -23.60 6.62
N LEU A 129 4.29 -22.68 5.85
CA LEU A 129 5.00 -21.76 4.97
C LEU A 129 4.51 -20.34 5.18
N TRP A 130 5.42 -19.39 5.00
CA TRP A 130 5.15 -17.98 5.16
C TRP A 130 5.36 -17.26 3.84
N TYR A 131 4.35 -16.53 3.40
CA TYR A 131 4.44 -15.62 2.26
C TYR A 131 4.31 -14.20 2.78
N LEU A 132 5.34 -13.37 2.57
CA LEU A 132 5.32 -11.98 2.97
C LEU A 132 4.63 -11.12 1.91
N LEU A 133 3.57 -10.42 2.31
CA LEU A 133 2.88 -9.46 1.45
C LEU A 133 3.73 -8.21 1.23
N GLU A 134 3.52 -7.54 0.09
CA GLU A 134 4.31 -6.40 -0.35
C GLU A 134 3.94 -5.11 0.40
N HIS A 135 2.67 -4.98 0.77
CA HIS A 135 2.18 -3.85 1.57
C HIS A 135 2.15 -4.17 3.06
N GLU A 136 2.34 -3.13 3.86
CA GLU A 136 2.08 -3.22 5.29
C GLU A 136 0.60 -2.98 5.56
N TYR A 137 -0.06 -3.99 6.12
CA TYR A 137 -1.48 -3.95 6.48
C TYR A 137 -1.64 -3.75 7.98
N SER A 138 -2.66 -2.97 8.35
CA SER A 138 -3.14 -2.94 9.72
C SER A 138 -4.05 -4.15 9.97
N HIS A 139 -4.36 -4.43 11.24
CA HIS A 139 -5.36 -5.43 11.60
C HIS A 139 -6.73 -5.18 10.92
N ARG A 140 -7.06 -3.93 10.58
CA ARG A 140 -8.33 -3.61 9.90
C ARG A 140 -8.29 -3.86 8.40
N SER A 141 -7.12 -3.70 7.76
CA SER A 141 -6.95 -3.84 6.32
C SER A 141 -6.41 -5.19 5.88
N LEU A 142 -5.88 -6.02 6.78
CA LEU A 142 -5.46 -7.39 6.48
C LEU A 142 -6.68 -8.30 6.31
N SER A 143 -7.25 -8.31 5.11
CA SER A 143 -8.32 -9.23 4.73
C SER A 143 -8.29 -9.50 3.22
N GLU A 144 -8.83 -10.65 2.80
CA GLU A 144 -8.95 -11.05 1.39
C GLU A 144 -9.59 -9.95 0.52
N LYS A 145 -10.50 -9.16 1.10
CA LYS A 145 -11.26 -8.12 0.40
C LYS A 145 -10.49 -6.80 0.25
N LEU A 146 -9.48 -6.56 1.08
CA LEU A 146 -8.79 -5.28 1.19
C LEU A 146 -7.30 -5.34 0.83
N LEU A 147 -6.82 -6.48 0.33
CA LEU A 147 -5.47 -6.58 -0.22
C LEU A 147 -5.29 -5.62 -1.40
N LYS A 148 -4.15 -4.92 -1.41
CA LYS A 148 -3.76 -3.93 -2.39
C LYS A 148 -2.98 -4.59 -3.54
N CYS A 149 -3.38 -4.28 -4.77
CA CYS A 149 -2.61 -4.58 -5.99
C CYS A 149 -2.10 -6.02 -6.06
N ASN A 150 -0.77 -6.19 -6.17
CA ASN A 150 -0.10 -7.48 -6.34
C ASN A 150 -0.43 -8.48 -5.23
N ASP A 151 -0.69 -8.02 -4.01
CA ASP A 151 -1.03 -8.91 -2.89
C ASP A 151 -2.36 -9.63 -3.13
N ALA A 152 -3.34 -8.93 -3.72
CA ALA A 152 -4.60 -9.56 -4.11
C ALA A 152 -4.40 -10.60 -5.21
N ILE A 153 -3.47 -10.37 -6.15
CA ILE A 153 -3.15 -11.29 -7.25
C ILE A 153 -2.49 -12.56 -6.72
N ARG A 154 -1.45 -12.37 -5.89
CA ARG A 154 -0.70 -13.46 -5.27
C ARG A 154 -1.60 -14.32 -4.39
N LEU A 155 -2.52 -13.69 -3.65
CA LEU A 155 -3.50 -14.44 -2.87
C LEU A 155 -4.32 -15.38 -3.75
N ARG A 156 -4.79 -14.94 -4.92
CA ARG A 156 -5.57 -15.79 -5.85
C ARG A 156 -4.76 -16.98 -6.37
N ALA A 157 -3.50 -16.74 -6.73
CA ALA A 157 -2.61 -17.83 -7.16
C ALA A 157 -2.37 -18.83 -6.02
N LEU A 158 -2.13 -18.33 -4.80
CA LEU A 158 -1.95 -19.16 -3.60
C LEU A 158 -3.20 -19.94 -3.25
N GLU A 159 -4.39 -19.33 -3.28
CA GLU A 159 -5.68 -20.02 -3.06
C GLU A 159 -5.83 -21.22 -4.02
N ALA A 160 -5.54 -21.03 -5.31
CA ALA A 160 -5.64 -22.08 -6.32
C ALA A 160 -4.63 -23.22 -6.09
N VAL A 161 -3.39 -22.90 -5.71
CA VAL A 161 -2.35 -23.91 -5.46
C VAL A 161 -2.60 -24.63 -4.14
N CYS A 162 -2.93 -23.92 -3.06
CA CYS A 162 -3.22 -24.49 -1.75
C CYS A 162 -4.43 -25.43 -1.81
N SER A 163 -5.49 -25.06 -2.54
CA SER A 163 -6.64 -25.95 -2.75
C SER A 163 -6.29 -27.24 -3.47
N ALA A 164 -5.34 -27.22 -4.41
CA ALA A 164 -4.91 -28.41 -5.14
C ALA A 164 -3.95 -29.30 -4.33
N LEU A 165 -3.26 -28.72 -3.34
CA LEU A 165 -2.26 -29.41 -2.51
C LEU A 165 -2.73 -29.68 -1.06
N ASN A 166 -4.01 -29.44 -0.75
CA ASN A 166 -4.60 -29.56 0.60
C ASN A 166 -3.88 -28.72 1.68
N PHE A 167 -3.39 -27.54 1.31
CA PHE A 167 -2.93 -26.55 2.29
C PHE A 167 -4.08 -25.64 2.73
N THR A 168 -4.08 -25.28 4.01
CA THR A 168 -4.96 -24.21 4.53
C THR A 168 -4.22 -22.89 4.47
N LEU A 169 -4.83 -21.87 3.85
CA LEU A 169 -4.26 -20.53 3.75
C LEU A 169 -4.76 -19.67 4.92
N LEU A 170 -3.85 -18.98 5.60
CA LEU A 170 -4.13 -18.14 6.75
C LEU A 170 -3.49 -16.76 6.58
N PHE A 171 -4.18 -15.72 7.05
CA PHE A 171 -3.57 -14.41 7.24
C PHE A 171 -2.99 -14.27 8.64
N ALA A 172 -1.80 -13.69 8.74
CA ALA A 172 -1.16 -13.39 10.01
C ALA A 172 -0.44 -12.04 9.92
N GLN A 173 -0.53 -11.25 10.99
CA GLN A 173 0.33 -10.08 11.18
C GLN A 173 1.53 -10.51 12.02
N ILE A 174 2.74 -10.25 11.55
CA ILE A 174 3.99 -10.64 12.21
C ILE A 174 4.68 -9.39 12.73
N GLU A 175 4.92 -9.35 14.03
CA GLU A 175 5.74 -8.31 14.66
C GLU A 175 7.14 -8.86 14.92
N LYS A 176 8.15 -8.15 14.42
CA LYS A 176 9.55 -8.44 14.73
C LYS A 176 9.94 -7.74 16.03
N SER A 177 9.97 -8.47 17.14
CA SER A 177 10.58 -7.96 18.37
C SER A 177 12.12 -8.09 18.32
N PRO A 178 12.86 -7.25 19.07
CA PRO A 178 14.33 -7.35 19.18
C PRO A 178 14.81 -8.69 19.76
N SER A 179 13.98 -9.35 20.57
CA SER A 179 14.13 -10.76 20.91
C SER A 179 13.46 -11.59 19.82
N MET A 180 14.14 -12.59 19.25
CA MET A 180 13.62 -13.47 18.18
C MET A 180 12.44 -14.37 18.65
N ARG A 181 11.33 -13.77 19.08
CA ARG A 181 10.06 -14.47 19.32
C ARG A 181 9.02 -13.82 18.44
N ALA A 182 8.76 -14.42 17.28
CA ALA A 182 7.58 -14.09 16.50
C ALA A 182 6.36 -14.39 17.36
N LYS A 183 5.59 -13.36 17.71
CA LYS A 183 4.26 -13.52 18.28
C LYS A 183 3.28 -13.59 17.12
N TYR A 184 2.53 -14.68 17.06
CA TYR A 184 1.44 -14.84 16.11
C TYR A 184 0.13 -14.66 16.86
N SER A 185 -0.75 -13.80 16.34
CA SER A 185 -2.16 -13.84 16.66
C SER A 185 -2.86 -14.46 15.45
N THR A 186 -3.39 -15.67 15.62
CA THR A 186 -4.25 -16.30 14.62
C THR A 186 -5.60 -15.60 14.67
N LEU A 187 -5.95 -14.90 13.60
CA LEU A 187 -7.34 -14.57 13.31
C LEU A 187 -7.83 -15.62 12.32
N SER A 188 -8.49 -16.65 12.81
CA SER A 188 -9.19 -17.61 11.97
C SER A 188 -10.41 -16.91 11.37
N TYR A 189 -10.26 -16.34 10.18
CA TYR A 189 -11.40 -16.21 9.29
C TYR A 189 -11.48 -17.53 8.54
N GLY A 190 -12.33 -18.43 9.05
CA GLY A 190 -12.72 -19.62 8.30
C GLY A 190 -13.34 -19.16 6.98
N LEU A 191 -12.88 -19.76 5.88
CA LEU A 191 -13.59 -19.78 4.62
C LEU A 191 -14.82 -20.68 4.74
#